data_AF-A0A942PXI0-F1
#
_entry.id   AF-A0A942PXI0-F1
#
_cell.length_a   1.000
_cell.length_b   1.000
_cell.length_c   1.000
_cell.angle_alpha   90.00
_cell.angle_beta   90.00
_cell.angle_gamma   90.00
#
_symmetry.space_group_name_H-M   'P 1'
#
loop_
_entity.id
_entity.type
_entity.pdbx_description
1 polymer ?
#
loop_
_entity_poly.entity_id
_entity_poly.type
_entity_poly.pdbx_seq_one_letter_code
_entity_poly.pdbx_strand_id
1 'polypeptide(L)'
;MGNLFYFLMNFVLALFFLLVGIACLLISFFPKMRMEVLHFMTDGTWVIFSAGSIFALIGCAIFFQLFISSRRKTYVIRSGKNALEVEQTLIEEYLHLYWKQAFPHHTIPMYVQIKNNQIYLTADLPFMPEEEQGTFLKQFEENISELFTRTLGYRNDFYLTISFQDKCKAISEK
;
A
#
# COMPACT_ATOMS: atom_id res chain seq x y z
N MET A 1 4.65 -0.97 6.61
CA MET A 1 5.53 0.23 6.69
C MET A 1 5.18 1.34 5.69
N GLY A 2 4.66 1.05 4.49
CA GLY A 2 4.29 2.10 3.50
C GLY A 2 3.24 3.11 3.99
N ASN A 3 2.26 2.67 4.79
CA ASN A 3 1.19 3.54 5.28
C ASN A 3 1.68 4.63 6.25
N LEU A 4 2.69 4.33 7.08
CA LEU A 4 3.23 5.30 8.06
C LEU A 4 4.01 6.41 7.35
N PHE A 5 4.74 6.05 6.29
CA PHE A 5 5.49 7.03 5.48
C PHE A 5 4.54 7.94 4.67
N TYR A 6 3.49 7.36 4.07
CA TYR A 6 2.46 8.13 3.37
C TYR A 6 1.71 9.09 4.32
N PHE A 7 1.39 8.61 5.53
CA PHE A 7 0.80 9.44 6.57
C PHE A 7 1.71 10.59 6.99
N LEU A 8 3.00 10.32 7.22
CA LEU A 8 4.00 11.34 7.58
C LEU A 8 4.15 12.41 6.49
N MET A 9 4.21 12.00 5.22
CA MET A 9 4.26 12.91 4.07
C MET A 9 3.05 13.83 4.01
N ASN A 10 1.84 13.25 4.07
CA ASN A 10 0.61 14.04 4.05
C ASN A 10 0.50 14.96 5.26
N PHE A 11 0.98 14.53 6.43
CA PHE A 11 1.03 15.36 7.62
C PHE A 11 1.97 16.55 7.45
N VAL A 12 3.19 16.35 6.94
CA VAL A 12 4.15 17.44 6.66
C VAL A 12 3.59 18.41 5.62
N LEU A 13 2.96 17.89 4.56
CA LEU A 13 2.33 18.70 3.51
C LEU A 13 1.18 19.54 4.08
N ALA A 14 0.29 18.94 4.87
CA ALA A 14 -0.83 19.62 5.51
C ALA A 14 -0.34 20.69 6.49
N LEU A 15 0.68 20.39 7.30
CA LEU A 15 1.29 21.35 8.21
C LEU A 15 1.91 22.53 7.46
N PHE A 16 2.60 22.28 6.35
CA PHE A 16 3.16 23.34 5.50
C PHE A 16 2.07 24.27 4.97
N PHE A 17 1.00 23.74 4.37
CA PHE A 17 -0.12 24.55 3.88
C PHE A 17 -0.82 25.33 5.01
N LEU A 18 -0.96 24.71 6.19
CA LEU A 18 -1.55 25.37 7.35
C LEU A 18 -0.69 26.54 7.82
N LEU A 19 0.63 26.35 7.96
CA LEU A 19 1.55 27.42 8.39
C LEU A 19 1.62 28.56 7.37
N VAL A 20 1.71 28.23 6.08
CA VAL A 20 1.69 29.25 5.01
C VAL A 20 0.36 30.01 5.01
N GLY A 21 -0.76 29.31 5.16
CA GLY A 21 -2.08 29.92 5.26
C GLY A 21 -2.21 30.88 6.46
N ILE A 22 -1.75 30.46 7.64
CA ILE A 22 -1.71 31.32 8.84
C ILE A 22 -0.81 32.53 8.60
N ALA A 23 0.37 32.34 8.00
CA ALA A 23 1.28 33.44 7.69
C ALA A 23 0.63 34.46 6.73
N CYS A 24 -0.05 34.01 5.68
CA CYS A 24 -0.79 34.89 4.77
C CYS A 24 -1.90 35.67 5.49
N LEU A 25 -2.65 35.02 6.37
CA LEU A 25 -3.69 35.69 7.16
C LEU A 25 -3.09 36.75 8.10
N LEU A 26 -1.99 36.43 8.78
CA LEU A 26 -1.30 37.38 9.65
C LEU A 26 -0.77 38.58 8.88
N ILE A 27 -0.14 38.36 7.72
CA ILE A 27 0.34 39.45 6.84
C ILE A 27 -0.82 40.34 6.40
N SER A 28 -1.99 39.76 6.10
CA SER A 28 -3.17 40.52 5.69
C SER A 28 -3.79 41.34 6.83
N PHE A 29 -3.76 40.83 8.06
CA PHE A 29 -4.36 41.51 9.22
C PHE A 29 -3.44 42.59 9.81
N PHE A 30 -2.12 42.42 9.74
CA PHE A 30 -1.17 43.31 10.41
C PHE A 30 -0.38 44.16 9.41
N PRO A 31 -0.72 45.46 9.25
CA PRO A 31 -0.06 46.34 8.29
C PRO A 31 1.43 46.55 8.58
N LYS A 32 1.85 46.45 9.85
CA LYS A 32 3.28 46.49 10.22
C LYS A 32 4.05 45.28 9.69
N MET A 33 3.48 44.07 9.76
CA MET A 33 4.13 42.88 9.19
C MET A 33 4.23 42.96 7.67
N ARG A 34 3.23 43.55 7.00
CA ARG A 34 3.27 43.78 5.55
C ARG A 34 4.44 44.68 5.11
N MET A 35 4.72 45.74 5.87
CA MET A 35 5.85 46.65 5.59
C MET A 35 7.20 45.93 5.77
N GLU A 36 7.36 45.16 6.84
CA GLU A 36 8.59 44.38 7.07
C GLU A 36 8.79 43.29 6.01
N VAL A 37 7.73 42.62 5.56
CA VAL A 37 7.81 41.64 4.47
C VAL A 37 8.21 42.29 3.15
N LEU A 38 7.69 43.49 2.87
CA LEU A 38 8.09 44.28 1.69
C LEU A 38 9.58 44.66 1.75
N HIS A 39 10.04 45.12 2.91
CA HIS A 39 11.44 45.50 3.11
C HIS A 39 12.38 44.28 3.01
N PHE A 40 11.95 43.15 3.58
CA PHE A 40 12.65 41.87 3.47
C PHE A 40 12.70 41.37 2.02
N MET A 41 11.65 41.61 1.23
CA MET A 41 11.63 41.30 -0.21
C MET A 41 12.61 42.13 -1.03
N THR A 42 12.77 43.41 -0.71
CA THR A 42 13.68 44.30 -1.46
C THR A 42 15.14 44.14 -1.05
N ASP A 43 15.43 43.98 0.24
CA ASP A 43 16.81 44.02 0.75
C ASP A 43 17.39 42.62 0.98
N GLY A 44 16.52 41.64 1.20
CA GLY A 44 16.87 40.27 1.57
C GLY A 44 17.01 39.31 0.39
N THR A 45 17.38 39.78 -0.82
CA THR A 45 17.42 38.93 -2.03
C THR A 45 18.22 37.64 -1.82
N TRP A 46 19.34 37.71 -1.10
CA TRP A 46 20.17 36.55 -0.76
C TRP A 46 19.46 35.55 0.17
N VAL A 47 18.69 36.04 1.14
CA VAL A 47 17.96 35.19 2.08
C VAL A 47 16.77 34.52 1.39
N ILE A 48 16.11 35.24 0.49
CA ILE A 48 15.00 34.69 -0.31
C ILE A 48 15.51 33.63 -1.28
N PHE A 49 16.66 33.88 -1.91
CA PHE A 49 17.30 32.92 -2.80
C PHE A 49 17.72 31.63 -2.06
N SER A 50 18.34 31.75 -0.88
CA SER A 50 18.76 30.58 -0.10
C SER A 50 17.57 29.79 0.43
N ALA A 51 16.55 30.46 0.95
CA ALA A 51 15.31 29.82 1.38
C ALA A 51 14.60 29.11 0.22
N GLY A 52 14.46 29.76 -0.93
CA GLY A 52 13.87 29.18 -2.13
C GLY A 52 14.64 27.95 -2.62
N SER A 53 15.97 27.99 -2.58
CA SER A 53 16.82 26.86 -2.96
C SER A 53 16.63 25.64 -2.06
N ILE A 54 16.51 25.84 -0.74
CA ILE A 54 16.22 24.76 0.21
C ILE A 54 14.85 24.14 -0.07
N PHE A 55 13.82 24.97 -0.29
CA PHE A 55 12.48 24.46 -0.64
C PHE A 55 12.48 23.71 -1.96
N ALA A 56 13.19 24.21 -2.98
CA ALA A 56 13.33 23.53 -4.27
C ALA A 56 14.02 22.17 -4.13
N LEU A 57 15.10 22.08 -3.33
CA LEU A 57 15.80 20.83 -3.03
C LEU A 57 14.90 19.81 -2.33
N ILE A 58 14.15 20.24 -1.31
CA ILE A 58 13.18 19.37 -0.61
C ILE A 58 12.08 18.91 -1.58
N GLY A 59 11.56 19.83 -2.40
CA GLY A 59 10.57 19.51 -3.43
C GLY A 59 11.07 18.49 -4.46
N CYS A 60 12.31 18.67 -4.95
CA CYS A 60 12.95 17.71 -5.83
C CYS A 60 13.13 16.34 -5.15
N ALA A 61 13.57 16.29 -3.89
CA ALA A 61 13.73 15.04 -3.16
C ALA A 61 12.39 14.30 -3.01
N ILE A 62 11.32 15.01 -2.64
CA ILE A 62 9.96 14.46 -2.56
C ILE A 62 9.48 13.98 -3.93
N PHE A 63 9.71 14.76 -5.00
CA PHE A 63 9.30 14.40 -6.35
C PHE A 63 10.02 13.13 -6.84
N PHE A 64 11.34 13.05 -6.67
CA PHE A 64 12.10 11.84 -6.99
C PHE A 64 11.61 10.64 -6.19
N GLN A 65 11.37 10.82 -4.90
CA GLN A 65 10.85 9.75 -4.06
C GLN A 65 9.45 9.30 -4.51
N LEU A 66 8.55 10.22 -4.82
CA LEU A 66 7.24 9.91 -5.39
C LEU A 66 7.36 9.21 -6.74
N PHE A 67 8.29 9.64 -7.60
CA PHE A 67 8.51 8.99 -8.90
C PHE A 67 9.00 7.54 -8.74
N ILE A 68 9.89 7.27 -7.79
CA ILE A 68 10.36 5.92 -7.46
C ILE A 68 9.27 5.09 -6.76
N SER A 69 8.52 5.68 -5.82
CA SER A 69 7.48 4.99 -5.03
C SER A 69 6.20 4.75 -5.84
N SER A 70 5.85 5.67 -6.75
CA SER A 70 4.70 5.57 -7.66
C SER A 70 4.90 4.55 -8.78
N ARG A 71 6.10 3.97 -8.92
CA ARG A 71 6.22 2.62 -9.47
C ARG A 71 5.61 1.63 -8.48
N ARG A 72 4.30 1.77 -8.23
CA ARG A 72 3.45 0.66 -7.79
C ARG A 72 3.81 -0.49 -8.71
N LYS A 73 4.11 -1.62 -8.11
CA LYS A 73 4.51 -2.83 -8.81
C LYS A 73 3.32 -3.36 -9.59
N THR A 74 3.01 -2.76 -10.73
CA THR A 74 2.17 -3.39 -11.75
C THR A 74 3.01 -4.53 -12.31
N TYR A 75 2.82 -5.71 -11.73
CA TYR A 75 3.38 -6.93 -12.28
C TYR A 75 2.52 -7.29 -13.48
N VAL A 76 3.09 -7.13 -14.66
CA VAL A 76 2.49 -7.62 -15.89
C VAL A 76 2.53 -9.14 -15.84
N ILE A 77 1.39 -9.75 -15.48
CA ILE A 77 1.26 -11.20 -15.57
C ILE A 77 1.02 -11.53 -17.03
N ARG A 78 2.03 -12.07 -17.70
CA ARG A 78 1.90 -12.55 -19.08
C ARG A 78 1.24 -13.92 -19.05
N SER A 79 -0.03 -13.97 -19.46
CA SER A 79 -0.70 -15.21 -19.80
C SER A 79 -0.84 -15.30 -21.33
N GLY A 80 0.13 -15.94 -21.98
CA GLY A 80 0.13 -16.09 -23.44
C GLY A 80 0.29 -14.76 -24.21
N LYS A 81 -0.50 -14.56 -25.28
CA LYS A 81 -0.44 -13.37 -26.18
C LYS A 81 -0.98 -12.08 -25.56
N ASN A 82 -1.65 -12.14 -24.41
CA ASN A 82 -2.27 -10.99 -23.76
C ASN A 82 -1.63 -10.79 -22.39
N ALA A 83 -0.92 -9.68 -22.23
CA ALA A 83 -0.43 -9.21 -20.94
C ALA A 83 -1.62 -8.58 -20.19
N LEU A 84 -2.13 -9.28 -19.18
CA LEU A 84 -3.11 -8.69 -18.27
C LEU A 84 -2.34 -8.05 -17.13
N GLU A 85 -2.48 -6.73 -17.02
CA GLU A 85 -1.97 -5.95 -15.90
C GLU A 85 -2.88 -6.23 -14.70
N VAL A 86 -2.59 -7.31 -13.97
CA VAL A 86 -3.35 -7.67 -12.78
C VAL A 86 -2.74 -6.95 -11.59
N GLU A 87 -3.47 -5.99 -11.04
CA GLU A 87 -3.08 -5.34 -9.79
C GLU A 87 -3.14 -6.37 -8.66
N GLN A 88 -2.06 -6.47 -7.86
CA GLN A 88 -1.97 -7.38 -6.71
C GLN A 88 -3.19 -7.24 -5.77
N THR A 89 -3.71 -6.02 -5.65
CA THR A 89 -4.91 -5.66 -4.87
C THR A 89 -6.17 -6.41 -5.33
N LEU A 90 -6.34 -6.66 -6.63
CA LEU A 90 -7.50 -7.43 -7.11
C LEU A 90 -7.43 -8.87 -6.62
N ILE A 91 -6.24 -9.49 -6.70
CA ILE A 91 -6.03 -10.86 -6.22
C ILE A 91 -6.30 -10.95 -4.72
N GLU A 92 -5.79 -9.98 -3.95
CA GLU A 92 -6.02 -9.88 -2.51
C GLU A 92 -7.51 -9.71 -2.16
N GLU A 93 -8.24 -8.88 -2.91
CA GLU A 93 -9.68 -8.65 -2.67
C GLU A 93 -10.52 -9.90 -2.95
N TYR A 94 -10.26 -10.62 -4.05
CA TYR A 94 -10.94 -11.88 -4.37
C TYR A 94 -10.69 -12.96 -3.32
N LEU A 95 -9.43 -13.11 -2.90
CA LEU A 95 -9.07 -14.05 -1.84
C LEU A 95 -9.71 -13.67 -0.51
N HIS A 96 -9.75 -12.37 -0.16
CA HIS A 96 -10.40 -11.91 1.05
C HIS A 96 -11.92 -12.23 1.04
N LEU A 97 -12.58 -12.08 -0.10
CA LEU A 97 -13.98 -12.47 -0.26
C LEU A 97 -14.17 -13.99 -0.11
N TYR A 98 -13.28 -14.79 -0.71
CA TYR A 98 -13.29 -16.25 -0.56
C TYR A 98 -13.14 -16.66 0.91
N TRP A 99 -12.15 -16.10 1.61
CA TRP A 99 -11.92 -16.40 3.02
C TRP A 99 -13.08 -15.98 3.91
N LYS A 100 -13.72 -14.84 3.62
CA LYS A 100 -14.91 -14.40 4.35
C LYS A 100 -16.10 -15.34 4.17
N GLN A 101 -16.22 -16.00 3.01
CA GLN A 101 -17.23 -17.02 2.77
C GLN A 101 -16.90 -18.34 3.47
N ALA A 102 -15.63 -18.77 3.44
CA ALA A 102 -15.19 -20.03 4.05
C ALA A 102 -15.10 -19.95 5.58
N PHE A 103 -14.68 -18.80 6.13
CA PHE A 103 -14.48 -18.57 7.56
C PHE A 103 -15.08 -17.23 7.99
N PRO A 104 -16.42 -17.11 8.05
CA PRO A 104 -17.10 -15.84 8.33
C PRO A 104 -16.77 -15.24 9.72
N HIS A 105 -16.28 -16.06 10.64
CA HIS A 105 -15.95 -15.66 12.02
C HIS A 105 -14.46 -15.44 12.28
N HIS A 106 -13.59 -15.65 11.28
CA HIS A 106 -12.13 -15.51 11.46
C HIS A 106 -11.54 -14.61 10.38
N THR A 107 -10.72 -13.64 10.80
CA THR A 107 -9.87 -12.87 9.89
C THR A 107 -8.60 -13.67 9.62
N ILE A 108 -8.46 -14.20 8.40
CA ILE A 108 -7.30 -14.98 7.99
C ILE A 108 -6.19 -14.02 7.53
N PRO A 109 -5.02 -14.00 8.21
CA PRO A 109 -3.85 -13.29 7.69
C PRO A 109 -3.43 -13.97 6.39
N MET A 110 -3.40 -13.19 5.31
CA MET A 110 -2.96 -13.66 4.01
C MET A 110 -1.99 -12.68 3.38
N TYR A 111 -1.02 -13.22 2.64
CA TYR A 111 -0.03 -12.46 1.90
C TYR A 111 0.08 -13.00 0.48
N VAL A 112 -0.07 -12.12 -0.50
CA VAL A 112 0.08 -12.44 -1.92
C VAL A 112 1.35 -11.77 -2.42
N GLN A 113 2.19 -12.52 -3.11
CA GLN A 113 3.36 -11.97 -3.78
C GLN A 113 3.45 -12.49 -5.20
N ILE A 114 3.61 -11.59 -6.17
CA ILE A 114 3.85 -11.96 -7.56
C ILE A 114 5.34 -11.79 -7.84
N LYS A 115 6.02 -12.86 -8.24
CA LYS A 115 7.45 -12.84 -8.60
C LYS A 115 7.68 -13.74 -9.81
N ASN A 116 8.44 -13.27 -10.81
CA ASN A 116 8.77 -14.02 -12.02
C ASN A 116 7.55 -14.62 -12.75
N ASN A 117 6.44 -13.88 -12.83
CA ASN A 117 5.18 -14.35 -13.43
C ASN A 117 4.53 -15.53 -12.69
N GLN A 118 4.91 -15.75 -11.43
CA GLN A 118 4.34 -16.75 -10.54
C GLN A 118 3.68 -16.07 -9.33
N ILE A 119 2.51 -16.58 -8.95
CA ILE A 119 1.76 -16.14 -7.77
C ILE A 119 2.20 -16.99 -6.59
N TYR A 120 2.62 -16.34 -5.51
CA TYR A 120 2.91 -16.93 -4.22
C TYR A 120 1.83 -16.50 -3.24
N LEU A 121 1.07 -17.46 -2.73
CA LEU A 121 0.02 -17.27 -1.75
C LEU A 121 0.47 -17.86 -0.42
N THR A 122 0.53 -17.03 0.62
CA THR A 122 0.77 -17.47 2.00
C THR A 122 -0.46 -17.15 2.85
N ALA A 123 -0.98 -18.13 3.58
CA ALA A 123 -2.14 -17.93 4.44
C ALA A 123 -1.99 -18.69 5.77
N ASP A 124 -2.38 -18.04 6.86
CA ASP A 124 -2.36 -18.61 8.21
C ASP A 124 -3.80 -18.95 8.66
N LEU A 125 -4.15 -20.23 8.58
CA LEU A 125 -5.51 -20.71 8.85
C LEU A 125 -5.75 -21.02 10.33
N PRO A 126 -7.01 -20.90 10.79
CA PRO A 126 -7.40 -21.37 12.12
C PRO A 126 -7.20 -22.88 12.24
N PHE A 127 -7.14 -23.37 13.47
CA PHE A 127 -6.95 -24.79 13.77
C PHE A 127 -7.99 -25.67 13.04
N MET A 128 -7.52 -26.69 12.33
CA MET A 128 -8.33 -27.71 11.65
C MET A 128 -7.75 -29.10 11.96
N PRO A 129 -8.59 -30.14 12.16
CA PRO A 129 -8.11 -31.51 12.38
C PRO A 129 -7.29 -32.02 11.19
N GLU A 130 -6.19 -32.73 11.44
CA GLU A 130 -5.28 -33.24 10.38
C GLU A 130 -6.02 -34.08 9.32
N GLU A 131 -7.05 -34.82 9.74
CA GLU A 131 -7.90 -35.63 8.85
C GLU A 131 -8.65 -34.78 7.81
N GLU A 132 -9.02 -33.55 8.17
CA GLU A 132 -9.77 -32.62 7.31
C GLU A 132 -8.84 -31.70 6.50
N GLN A 133 -7.63 -31.43 6.99
CA GLN A 133 -6.66 -30.54 6.34
C GLN A 133 -6.37 -30.98 4.90
N GLY A 134 -6.12 -32.27 4.67
CA GLY A 134 -5.76 -32.77 3.34
C GLY A 134 -6.89 -32.59 2.30
N THR A 135 -8.13 -32.80 2.72
CA THR A 135 -9.31 -32.64 1.85
C THR A 135 -9.58 -31.17 1.57
N PHE A 136 -9.49 -30.33 2.60
CA PHE A 136 -9.66 -28.89 2.48
C PHE A 136 -8.62 -28.25 1.56
N LEU A 137 -7.34 -28.62 1.71
CA LEU A 137 -6.25 -28.08 0.90
C LEU A 137 -6.46 -28.38 -0.59
N LYS A 138 -6.87 -29.61 -0.94
CA LYS A 138 -7.16 -29.97 -2.34
C LYS A 138 -8.33 -29.17 -2.92
N GLN A 139 -9.44 -29.10 -2.18
CA GLN A 139 -10.60 -28.32 -2.62
C GLN A 139 -10.26 -26.83 -2.78
N PHE A 140 -9.47 -26.29 -1.85
CA PHE A 140 -9.00 -24.93 -1.90
C PHE A 140 -8.11 -24.68 -3.12
N GLU A 141 -7.15 -25.56 -3.39
CA GLU A 141 -6.25 -25.46 -4.53
C GLU A 141 -7.02 -25.50 -5.86
N GLU A 142 -7.99 -26.41 -6.00
CA GLU A 142 -8.87 -26.49 -7.17
C GLU A 142 -9.71 -25.22 -7.36
N ASN A 143 -10.37 -24.74 -6.30
CA ASN A 143 -11.20 -23.54 -6.34
C ASN A 143 -10.40 -22.29 -6.71
N ILE A 144 -9.20 -22.13 -6.16
CA ILE A 144 -8.34 -20.98 -6.41
C ILE A 144 -7.72 -21.06 -7.82
N SER A 145 -7.33 -22.26 -8.26
CA SER A 145 -6.87 -22.49 -9.62
C SER A 145 -7.95 -22.12 -10.65
N GLU A 146 -9.19 -22.54 -10.42
CA GLU A 146 -10.32 -22.17 -11.26
C GLU A 146 -10.56 -20.67 -11.24
N LEU A 147 -10.53 -20.03 -10.06
CA LEU A 147 -10.72 -18.59 -9.90
C LEU A 147 -9.64 -17.80 -10.67
N PHE A 148 -8.37 -18.17 -10.53
CA PHE A 148 -7.28 -17.52 -11.26
C PHE A 148 -7.37 -17.73 -12.76
N THR A 149 -7.78 -18.92 -13.20
CA THR A 149 -7.97 -19.22 -14.63
C THR A 149 -9.14 -18.44 -15.22
N ARG A 150 -10.29 -18.39 -14.53
CA ARG A 150 -11.53 -17.80 -15.04
C ARG A 150 -11.54 -16.28 -14.94
N THR A 151 -11.05 -15.74 -13.82
CA THR A 151 -11.10 -14.30 -13.53
C THR A 151 -9.89 -13.56 -14.08
N LEU A 152 -8.69 -14.15 -13.96
CA LEU A 152 -7.43 -13.48 -14.31
C LEU A 152 -6.84 -14.00 -15.63
N GLY A 153 -7.40 -15.08 -16.20
CA GLY A 153 -6.82 -15.76 -17.35
C GLY A 153 -5.48 -16.41 -17.05
N TYR A 154 -5.10 -16.56 -15.77
CA TYR A 154 -3.80 -17.07 -15.35
C TYR A 154 -3.80 -18.60 -15.41
N ARG A 155 -2.95 -19.18 -16.26
CA ARG A 155 -2.89 -20.63 -16.51
C ARG A 155 -1.61 -21.29 -16.01
N ASN A 156 -0.73 -20.53 -15.36
CA ASN A 156 0.52 -21.09 -14.84
C ASN A 156 0.30 -21.62 -13.42
N ASP A 157 1.22 -22.46 -12.96
CA ASP A 157 1.22 -22.93 -11.57
C ASP A 157 1.39 -21.76 -10.59
N PHE A 158 0.82 -21.91 -9.39
CA PHE A 158 0.99 -20.99 -8.27
C PHE A 158 1.57 -21.74 -7.07
N TYR A 159 2.28 -21.02 -6.21
CA TYR A 159 2.83 -21.58 -4.98
C TYR A 159 1.91 -21.27 -3.82
N LEU A 160 1.43 -22.31 -3.17
CA LEU A 160 0.60 -22.21 -1.97
C LEU A 160 1.41 -22.60 -0.74
N THR A 161 1.45 -21.72 0.26
CA THR A 161 2.02 -22.01 1.57
C THR A 161 0.94 -21.74 2.62
N ILE A 162 0.43 -22.81 3.23
CA ILE A 162 -0.58 -22.72 4.28
C ILE A 162 0.04 -23.16 5.59
N SER A 163 -0.14 -22.35 6.62
CA SER A 163 0.16 -22.72 8.00
C SER A 163 -1.15 -22.84 8.78
N PHE A 164 -1.24 -23.81 9.69
CA PHE A 164 -2.39 -23.96 10.59
C PHE A 164 -1.97 -23.58 12.01
N GLN A 165 -2.83 -22.88 12.72
CA GLN A 165 -2.58 -22.57 14.13
C GLN A 165 -2.68 -23.82 15.00
N ASP A 166 -1.75 -23.97 15.95
CA ASP A 166 -1.78 -25.07 16.92
C ASP A 166 -3.00 -24.97 17.87
N LYS A 167 -3.56 -26.13 18.20
CA LYS A 167 -4.71 -26.32 19.11
C LYS A 167 -4.58 -25.58 20.45
N CYS A 168 -3.36 -25.28 20.88
CA CYS A 168 -3.06 -24.64 22.17
C CYS A 168 -3.39 -23.13 22.21
N LYS A 169 -3.45 -22.43 21.05
CA LYS A 169 -3.81 -20.99 21.01
C LYS A 169 -5.29 -20.71 20.85
N ALA A 170 -6.07 -21.62 20.25
CA ALA A 170 -7.50 -21.44 19.99
C ALA A 170 -8.37 -21.36 21.27
N ILE A 171 -7.83 -21.74 22.43
CA ILE A 171 -8.54 -21.69 23.72
C ILE A 171 -8.35 -20.34 24.43
N SER A 172 -7.35 -19.53 24.03
CA SER A 172 -7.03 -18.27 24.71
C SER A 172 -7.80 -17.04 24.18
N GLU A 173 -8.56 -17.17 23.10
CA GLU A 173 -9.34 -16.08 22.49
C GLU A 173 -10.87 -16.28 22.63
N LYS A 174 -11.33 -17.17 23.52
CA LYS A 174 -12.74 -17.26 23.90
C LYS A 174 -13.07 -16.45 25.14
#